data_AF-A0A7C4IEB0-F1
#
_entry.id   AF-A0A7C4IEB0-F1
#
_cell.length_a   1.000
_cell.length_b   1.000
_cell.length_c   1.000
_cell.angle_alpha   90.00
_cell.angle_beta   90.00
_cell.angle_gamma   90.00
#
_symmetry.space_group_name_H-M   'P 1'
#
loop_
_entity.id
_entity.type
_entity.pdbx_description
1 polymer ?
#
loop_
_entity_poly.entity_id
_entity_poly.type
_entity_poly.pdbx_seq_one_letter_code
_entity_poly.pdbx_strand_id
1 'polypeptide(L)'
;MNDTDLKRVCRWEAERGHKSTVKWLGADDVPIDEVIVPPPPQSYRPPSFLSQTTTRDQVDELTGLMAEVQRINEENAGLITRETEVMLELSGRTDDLGRRIQQWTDRYLRHRLDPARANPRDQGDPMRKADRIAAEFSQILGHFCKRPRTLNYVFTERSILYAGWLLAQETWWKHFGFSVNDQGQITARRPNQPGIDQVLTKLSNLARQQRWLNDRLGKLYTRVAPNIAACVGRHAAATEQMLRDRLEDMIDDIQEMRPLLVRNFRTEKSAVPLTDGSCVCWAWRLRFGLGFVAAMRDERELLATAASGNFQAYATVSYNGELLDPDLPWITLAGRMGKSTHEALAANAVLLETMRDKLLEFYSRIDLRPARPVEDWSDVGSDELIAQTCHQLAEDDTPAPTPADEAGGVATIAPAALTASRLPTLRMQSLLRLLERQFGCEVQQGKGSEVTVYRPGGRKFTLGCHRRNQSVPSMLIAMLLKRVGIGPREWWAAVG
;
A
#
# COMPACT_ATOMS: atom_id res chain seq x y z
N MET A 1 -26.65 19.47 -16.12
CA MET A 1 -26.36 20.56 -17.06
C MET A 1 -27.51 20.66 -18.01
N ASN A 2 -27.95 21.90 -18.27
CA ASN A 2 -28.80 22.17 -19.41
C ASN A 2 -27.95 22.13 -20.70
N ASP A 3 -28.59 22.16 -21.85
CA ASP A 3 -27.93 22.21 -23.17
C ASP A 3 -26.92 23.38 -23.29
N THR A 4 -27.10 24.44 -22.50
CA THR A 4 -26.27 25.65 -22.47
C THR A 4 -24.87 25.39 -21.92
N ASP A 5 -24.74 24.64 -20.84
CA ASP A 5 -23.43 24.37 -20.23
C ASP A 5 -22.56 23.48 -21.14
N LEU A 6 -23.21 22.60 -21.90
CA LEU A 6 -22.53 21.68 -22.82
C LEU A 6 -22.01 22.41 -24.07
N LYS A 7 -22.79 23.39 -24.55
CA LYS A 7 -22.35 24.33 -25.60
C LYS A 7 -21.13 25.14 -25.17
N ARG A 8 -21.02 25.51 -23.88
CA ARG A 8 -19.86 26.26 -23.35
C ARG A 8 -18.60 25.41 -23.39
N VAL A 9 -18.66 24.17 -22.93
CA VAL A 9 -17.54 23.22 -22.98
C VAL A 9 -17.04 23.00 -24.41
N CYS A 10 -17.95 22.73 -25.37
CA CYS A 10 -17.59 22.55 -26.77
C CYS A 10 -16.94 23.81 -27.38
N ARG A 11 -17.46 24.99 -27.05
CA ARG A 11 -16.92 26.27 -27.54
C ARG A 11 -15.52 26.52 -27.01
N TRP A 12 -15.26 26.28 -25.72
CA TRP A 12 -13.96 26.51 -25.13
C TRP A 12 -12.85 25.63 -25.73
N GLU A 13 -13.14 24.36 -26.04
CA GLU A 13 -12.20 23.47 -26.72
C GLU A 13 -11.86 23.95 -28.15
N ALA A 14 -12.86 24.49 -28.86
CA ALA A 14 -12.66 25.07 -30.19
C ALA A 14 -11.78 26.34 -30.13
N GLU A 15 -11.93 27.16 -29.08
CA GLU A 15 -11.18 28.41 -28.89
C GLU A 15 -9.70 28.19 -28.56
N ARG A 16 -9.33 27.10 -27.88
CA ARG A 16 -7.95 26.91 -27.36
C ARG A 16 -6.96 26.27 -28.33
N GLY A 17 -7.43 25.62 -29.39
CA GLY A 17 -6.54 24.79 -30.23
C GLY A 17 -5.82 23.71 -29.41
N HIS A 18 -4.90 22.97 -30.02
CA HIS A 18 -4.21 21.82 -29.40
C HIS A 18 -3.32 22.14 -28.15
N LYS A 19 -3.29 23.38 -27.65
CA LYS A 19 -2.41 23.82 -26.56
C LYS A 19 -3.09 23.74 -25.19
N SER A 20 -3.55 22.55 -24.79
CA SER A 20 -3.75 22.29 -23.36
C SER A 20 -2.38 22.34 -22.69
N THR A 21 -2.05 23.46 -22.05
CA THR A 21 -0.78 23.72 -21.35
C THR A 21 -0.68 23.02 -20.00
N VAL A 22 -1.78 22.47 -19.50
CA VAL A 22 -1.75 21.62 -18.30
C VAL A 22 -1.28 20.24 -18.73
N LYS A 23 0.05 20.02 -18.70
CA LYS A 23 0.62 18.66 -18.62
C LYS A 23 0.05 18.10 -17.31
N TRP A 24 -1.04 17.34 -17.40
CA TRP A 24 -1.80 16.89 -16.23
C TRP A 24 -0.84 16.17 -15.28
N LEU A 25 -0.60 16.81 -14.13
CA LEU A 25 -0.11 16.30 -12.85
C LEU A 25 0.40 14.84 -12.89
N GLY A 26 1.50 14.59 -13.62
CA GLY A 26 2.13 13.28 -13.72
C GLY A 26 3.49 13.29 -13.03
N ALA A 27 3.80 12.26 -12.26
CA ALA A 27 5.05 12.10 -11.52
C ALA A 27 6.19 11.49 -12.37
N ASP A 28 5.98 11.28 -13.67
CA ASP A 28 6.86 10.53 -14.59
C ASP A 28 8.29 11.09 -14.77
N ASP A 29 8.64 12.18 -14.08
CA ASP A 29 9.90 12.91 -14.25
C ASP A 29 10.78 12.93 -12.98
N VAL A 30 10.49 12.13 -11.94
CA VAL A 30 11.30 12.15 -10.70
C VAL A 30 12.46 11.15 -10.78
N PRO A 31 13.73 11.61 -10.73
CA PRO A 31 14.87 10.72 -10.72
C PRO A 31 14.88 9.92 -9.41
N ILE A 32 14.83 8.59 -9.52
CA ILE A 32 14.72 7.70 -8.35
C ILE A 32 16.08 7.35 -7.74
N ASP A 33 17.19 7.59 -8.42
CA ASP A 33 18.54 7.23 -7.95
C ASP A 33 19.40 8.47 -7.65
N GLU A 34 18.81 9.49 -7.01
CA GLU A 34 19.49 10.70 -6.58
C GLU A 34 19.86 10.66 -5.09
N VAL A 35 20.97 11.31 -4.73
CA VAL A 35 21.30 11.54 -3.33
C VAL A 35 20.42 12.65 -2.76
N ILE A 36 19.74 12.38 -1.65
CA ILE A 36 18.87 13.34 -0.96
C ILE A 36 19.70 14.49 -0.41
N VAL A 37 19.28 15.72 -0.71
CA VAL A 37 19.94 16.94 -0.21
C VAL A 37 18.95 17.74 0.62
N PRO A 38 19.32 18.18 1.86
CA PRO A 38 18.49 19.04 2.68
C PRO A 38 18.08 20.29 1.91
N PRO A 39 16.79 20.45 1.62
CA PRO A 39 16.30 21.61 0.89
C PRO A 39 16.16 22.82 1.81
N PRO A 40 16.28 24.06 1.30
CA PRO A 40 16.15 25.25 2.13
C PRO A 40 14.73 25.34 2.72
N PRO A 41 14.55 25.72 3.99
CA PRO A 41 13.22 25.76 4.64
C PRO A 41 12.19 26.63 3.90
N GLN A 42 12.63 27.69 3.22
CA GLN A 42 11.74 28.56 2.45
C GLN A 42 11.05 27.82 1.30
N SER A 43 11.65 26.75 0.79
CA SER A 43 11.10 25.94 -0.30
C SER A 43 9.93 25.03 0.14
N TYR A 44 9.66 24.94 1.45
CA TYR A 44 8.54 24.19 2.04
C TYR A 44 7.41 25.09 2.55
N ARG A 45 7.50 26.38 2.29
CA ARG A 45 6.40 27.30 2.60
C ARG A 45 5.31 27.18 1.53
N PRO A 46 4.02 27.08 1.91
CA PRO A 46 2.95 27.20 0.95
C PRO A 46 3.02 28.53 0.17
N PRO A 47 2.57 28.56 -1.09
CA PRO A 47 2.51 29.80 -1.86
C PRO A 47 1.68 30.88 -1.13
N SER A 48 2.14 32.13 -1.16
CA SER A 48 1.48 33.23 -0.43
C SER A 48 0.04 33.50 -0.89
N PHE A 49 -0.30 33.17 -2.15
CA PHE A 49 -1.66 33.33 -2.66
C PHE A 49 -2.66 32.36 -2.01
N LEU A 50 -2.20 31.28 -1.36
CA LEU A 50 -3.07 30.26 -0.80
C LEU A 50 -4.03 30.83 0.25
N SER A 51 -3.60 31.83 1.02
CA SER A 51 -4.45 32.53 2.00
C SER A 51 -5.63 33.27 1.36
N GLN A 52 -5.59 33.52 0.05
CA GLN A 52 -6.69 34.16 -0.70
C GLN A 52 -7.66 33.13 -1.29
N THR A 53 -7.22 31.89 -1.50
CA THR A 53 -8.04 30.86 -2.17
C THR A 53 -8.66 29.86 -1.19
N THR A 54 -8.11 29.76 0.02
CA THR A 54 -8.49 28.77 1.02
C THR A 54 -8.65 29.36 2.43
N THR A 55 -9.07 28.54 3.40
CA THR A 55 -9.21 28.97 4.81
C THR A 55 -7.86 29.04 5.53
N ARG A 56 -7.78 29.79 6.63
CA ARG A 56 -6.56 29.85 7.45
C ARG A 56 -6.15 28.47 7.97
N ASP A 57 -7.11 27.69 8.46
CA ASP A 57 -6.85 26.34 8.98
C ASP A 57 -6.22 25.42 7.93
N GLN A 58 -6.67 25.51 6.67
CA GLN A 58 -6.07 24.75 5.57
C GLN A 58 -4.65 25.23 5.21
N VAL A 59 -4.34 26.52 5.37
CA VAL A 59 -2.97 27.03 5.19
C VAL A 59 -2.06 26.51 6.29
N ASP A 60 -2.51 26.59 7.54
CA ASP A 60 -1.75 26.16 8.71
C ASP A 60 -1.50 24.65 8.68
N GLU A 61 -2.51 23.86 8.31
CA GLU A 61 -2.38 22.41 8.12
C GLU A 61 -1.39 22.04 7.02
N LEU A 62 -1.49 22.65 5.82
CA LEU A 62 -0.53 22.37 4.75
C LEU A 62 0.89 22.76 5.16
N THR A 63 1.05 23.87 5.87
CA THR A 63 2.35 24.30 6.40
C THR A 63 2.95 23.22 7.32
N GLY A 64 2.12 22.66 8.22
CA GLY A 64 2.52 21.54 9.08
C GLY A 64 2.91 20.29 8.29
N LEU A 65 2.10 19.89 7.31
CA LEU A 65 2.37 18.73 6.46
C LEU A 65 3.67 18.91 5.63
N MET A 66 3.89 20.08 5.05
CA MET A 66 5.12 20.38 4.32
C MET A 66 6.34 20.39 5.25
N ALA A 67 6.24 20.98 6.44
CA ALA A 67 7.33 20.94 7.42
C ALA A 67 7.68 19.51 7.87
N GLU A 68 6.70 18.61 7.93
CA GLU A 68 6.92 17.19 8.21
C GLU A 68 7.67 16.50 7.06
N VAL A 69 7.28 16.74 5.80
CA VAL A 69 8.03 16.25 4.63
C VAL A 69 9.46 16.80 4.61
N GLN A 70 9.66 18.06 4.98
CA GLN A 70 10.99 18.67 5.07
C GLN A 70 11.87 17.91 6.07
N ARG A 71 11.34 17.67 7.28
CA ARG A 71 12.06 16.95 8.33
C ARG A 71 12.46 15.56 7.90
N ILE A 72 11.59 14.84 7.17
CA ILE A 72 11.92 13.52 6.62
C ILE A 72 13.08 13.61 5.62
N ASN A 73 13.10 14.63 4.75
CA ASN A 73 14.23 14.83 3.84
C ASN A 73 15.53 15.17 4.60
N GLU A 74 15.46 15.92 5.69
CA GLU A 74 16.61 16.24 6.55
C GLU A 74 17.13 14.99 7.28
N GLU A 75 16.23 14.17 7.84
CA GLU A 75 16.54 12.89 8.51
C GLU A 75 17.26 11.90 7.58
N ASN A 76 16.97 11.95 6.27
CA ASN A 76 17.49 11.02 5.27
C ASN A 76 18.51 11.64 4.31
N ALA A 77 19.08 12.80 4.69
CA ALA A 77 20.07 13.49 3.89
C ALA A 77 21.32 12.63 3.64
N GLY A 78 21.79 12.59 2.39
CA GLY A 78 22.94 11.79 1.98
C GLY A 78 22.61 10.35 1.56
N LEU A 79 21.37 9.88 1.77
CA LEU A 79 20.91 8.57 1.29
C LEU A 79 20.38 8.64 -0.14
N ILE A 80 20.29 7.50 -0.82
CA ILE A 80 19.71 7.39 -2.16
C ILE A 80 18.18 7.42 -2.05
N THR A 81 17.52 8.19 -2.92
CA THR A 81 16.06 8.37 -2.91
C THR A 81 15.29 7.06 -3.01
N ARG A 82 15.70 6.13 -3.87
CA ARG A 82 15.04 4.83 -4.06
C ARG A 82 15.14 3.92 -2.85
N GLU A 83 16.33 3.81 -2.27
CA GLU A 83 16.56 3.04 -1.03
C GLU A 83 15.70 3.58 0.10
N THR A 84 15.65 4.92 0.22
CA THR A 84 14.86 5.59 1.23
C THR A 84 13.35 5.46 0.99
N GLU A 85 12.88 5.53 -0.26
CA GLU A 85 11.48 5.25 -0.61
C GLU A 85 11.09 3.86 -0.11
N VAL A 86 11.94 2.85 -0.35
CA VAL A 86 11.70 1.49 0.13
C VAL A 86 11.64 1.45 1.67
N MET A 87 12.61 2.03 2.37
CA MET A 87 12.61 2.05 3.85
C MET A 87 11.35 2.72 4.41
N LEU A 88 10.96 3.86 3.85
CA LEU A 88 9.79 4.59 4.31
C LEU A 88 8.50 3.85 4.02
N GLU A 89 8.37 3.22 2.85
CA GLU A 89 7.25 2.35 2.53
C GLU A 89 7.16 1.19 3.53
N LEU A 90 8.26 0.51 3.82
CA LEU A 90 8.29 -0.58 4.79
C LEU A 90 7.84 -0.15 6.19
N SER A 91 8.10 1.09 6.58
CA SER A 91 7.65 1.62 7.87
C SER A 91 6.18 2.08 7.90
N GLY A 92 5.49 2.11 6.76
CA GLY A 92 4.14 2.68 6.63
C GLY A 92 4.07 4.22 6.74
N ARG A 93 5.18 4.92 7.00
CA ARG A 93 5.24 6.39 7.12
C ARG A 93 4.77 7.09 5.84
N THR A 94 5.04 6.52 4.67
CA THR A 94 4.61 7.10 3.38
C THR A 94 3.09 7.14 3.25
N ASP A 95 2.42 6.07 3.67
CA ASP A 95 0.98 5.92 3.54
C ASP A 95 0.23 6.84 4.51
N ASP A 96 0.70 6.98 5.75
CA ASP A 96 0.10 7.91 6.71
C ASP A 96 0.18 9.37 6.24
N LEU A 97 1.39 9.86 5.98
CA LEU A 97 1.60 11.24 5.55
C LEU A 97 0.95 11.50 4.19
N GLY A 98 1.04 10.54 3.26
CA GLY A 98 0.38 10.61 1.95
C GLY A 98 -1.15 10.69 2.05
N ARG A 99 -1.79 9.94 2.97
CA ARG A 99 -3.23 10.06 3.23
C ARG A 99 -3.59 11.42 3.80
N ARG A 100 -2.81 11.96 4.74
CA ARG A 100 -3.08 13.29 5.34
C ARG A 100 -2.99 14.40 4.28
N ILE A 101 -1.99 14.37 3.41
CA ILE A 101 -1.88 15.31 2.27
C ILE A 101 -3.05 15.12 1.29
N GLN A 102 -3.49 13.88 1.05
CA GLN A 102 -4.66 13.63 0.20
C GLN A 102 -5.95 14.15 0.83
N GLN A 103 -6.16 13.99 2.14
CA GLN A 103 -7.31 14.53 2.86
C GLN A 103 -7.32 16.05 2.83
N TRP A 104 -6.16 16.70 3.01
CA TRP A 104 -6.03 18.13 2.79
C TRP A 104 -6.42 18.53 1.36
N THR A 105 -5.97 17.75 0.36
CA THR A 105 -6.28 17.95 -1.06
C THR A 105 -7.78 17.83 -1.34
N ASP A 106 -8.48 16.83 -0.80
CA ASP A 106 -9.94 16.70 -0.91
C ASP A 106 -10.65 17.95 -0.36
N ARG A 107 -10.33 18.34 0.88
CA ARG A 107 -10.96 19.51 1.52
C ARG A 107 -10.68 20.79 0.73
N TYR A 108 -9.45 20.98 0.28
CA TYR A 108 -9.07 22.13 -0.54
C TYR A 108 -9.87 22.16 -1.84
N LEU A 109 -9.88 21.07 -2.61
CA LEU A 109 -10.54 21.02 -3.90
C LEU A 109 -12.06 21.15 -3.77
N ARG A 110 -12.69 20.50 -2.78
CA ARG A 110 -14.12 20.67 -2.53
C ARG A 110 -14.48 22.12 -2.19
N HIS A 111 -13.66 22.79 -1.37
CA HIS A 111 -13.80 24.22 -1.08
C HIS A 111 -13.65 25.11 -2.32
N ARG A 112 -12.81 24.72 -3.28
CA ARG A 112 -12.64 25.44 -4.56
C ARG A 112 -13.74 25.09 -5.59
N LEU A 113 -14.32 23.90 -5.48
CA LEU A 113 -15.38 23.40 -6.35
C LEU A 113 -16.78 23.82 -5.91
N ASP A 114 -16.94 24.34 -4.69
CA ASP A 114 -18.19 24.88 -4.15
C ASP A 114 -18.92 25.77 -5.18
N PRO A 115 -20.17 25.44 -5.55
CA PRO A 115 -20.99 26.27 -6.44
C PRO A 115 -21.23 27.70 -5.93
N ALA A 116 -21.26 27.90 -4.61
CA ALA A 116 -21.43 29.22 -4.01
C ALA A 116 -20.22 30.15 -4.26
N ARG A 117 -19.07 29.58 -4.64
CA ARG A 117 -17.81 30.30 -4.89
C ARG A 117 -17.51 30.37 -6.38
N ALA A 118 -18.49 30.83 -7.16
CA ALA A 118 -18.32 31.00 -8.60
C ALA A 118 -17.22 32.03 -8.91
N ASN A 119 -16.28 31.67 -9.80
CA ASN A 119 -15.32 32.62 -10.32
C ASN A 119 -15.84 33.19 -11.66
N PRO A 120 -15.94 34.53 -11.81
CA PRO A 120 -16.39 35.13 -13.07
C PRO A 120 -15.59 34.68 -14.30
N ARG A 121 -14.29 34.35 -14.13
CA ARG A 121 -13.42 33.87 -15.20
C ARG A 121 -13.82 32.50 -15.76
N ASP A 122 -14.53 31.70 -14.97
CA ASP A 122 -14.99 30.38 -15.40
C ASP A 122 -16.16 30.50 -16.38
N GLN A 123 -16.89 31.61 -16.39
CA GLN A 123 -18.07 31.84 -17.27
C GLN A 123 -19.13 30.72 -17.16
N GLY A 124 -19.19 30.05 -16.01
CA GLY A 124 -20.04 28.88 -15.79
C GLY A 124 -19.65 27.64 -16.58
N ASP A 125 -18.45 27.59 -17.16
CA ASP A 125 -17.91 26.43 -17.87
C ASP A 125 -17.17 25.50 -16.88
N PRO A 126 -17.64 24.25 -16.71
CA PRO A 126 -17.01 23.30 -15.78
C PRO A 126 -15.57 22.93 -16.18
N MET A 127 -15.22 22.91 -17.47
CA MET A 127 -13.85 22.64 -17.92
C MET A 127 -12.91 23.79 -17.56
N ARG A 128 -13.34 25.04 -17.78
CA ARG A 128 -12.55 26.22 -17.38
C ARG A 128 -12.32 26.25 -15.87
N LYS A 129 -13.35 25.91 -15.09
CA LYS A 129 -13.25 25.78 -13.63
C LYS A 129 -12.22 24.72 -13.25
N ALA A 130 -12.30 23.52 -13.84
CA ALA A 130 -11.36 22.42 -13.58
C ALA A 130 -9.92 22.82 -13.92
N ASP A 131 -9.67 23.35 -15.10
CA ASP A 131 -8.35 23.78 -15.57
C ASP A 131 -7.74 24.87 -14.68
N ARG A 132 -8.54 25.87 -14.31
CA ARG A 132 -8.08 26.95 -13.44
C ARG A 132 -7.68 26.40 -12.07
N ILE A 133 -8.52 25.53 -11.47
CA ILE A 133 -8.22 24.94 -10.16
C ILE A 133 -7.02 23.99 -10.26
N ALA A 134 -6.89 23.21 -11.35
CA ALA A 134 -5.74 22.35 -11.59
C ALA A 134 -4.43 23.15 -11.72
N ALA A 135 -4.46 24.27 -12.45
CA ALA A 135 -3.31 25.17 -12.58
C ALA A 135 -2.91 25.81 -11.24
N GLU A 136 -3.91 26.24 -10.46
CA GLU A 136 -3.73 26.75 -9.09
C GLU A 136 -3.10 25.67 -8.18
N PHE A 137 -3.65 24.45 -8.19
CA PHE A 137 -3.16 23.33 -7.39
C PHE A 137 -1.76 22.86 -7.81
N SER A 138 -1.42 22.89 -9.10
CA SER A 138 -0.08 22.56 -9.60
C SER A 138 1.00 23.51 -9.08
N GLN A 139 0.64 24.76 -8.79
CA GLN A 139 1.55 25.72 -8.13
C GLN A 139 1.75 25.42 -6.64
N ILE A 140 0.83 24.67 -6.01
CA ILE A 140 0.92 24.29 -4.60
C ILE A 140 1.72 22.99 -4.47
N LEU A 141 1.24 21.88 -5.04
CA LEU A 141 1.85 20.56 -4.88
C LEU A 141 2.59 20.05 -6.12
N GLY A 142 2.24 20.52 -7.33
CA GLY A 142 2.85 20.01 -8.57
C GLY A 142 4.35 20.25 -8.66
N HIS A 143 4.80 21.48 -8.43
CA HIS A 143 6.23 21.81 -8.41
C HIS A 143 6.95 21.24 -7.18
N PHE A 144 6.24 21.16 -6.05
CA PHE A 144 6.76 20.60 -4.82
C PHE A 144 7.07 19.10 -4.95
N CYS A 145 6.18 18.34 -5.59
CA CYS A 145 6.34 16.90 -5.85
C CYS A 145 7.56 16.58 -6.72
N LYS A 146 7.82 17.38 -7.76
CA LYS A 146 8.87 17.13 -8.75
C LYS A 146 10.24 17.67 -8.36
N ARG A 147 10.44 18.03 -7.09
CA ARG A 147 11.69 18.63 -6.66
C ARG A 147 12.80 17.56 -6.68
N PRO A 148 13.89 17.77 -7.44
CA PRO A 148 15.00 16.81 -7.49
C PRO A 148 15.67 16.69 -6.12
N ARG A 149 16.31 15.54 -5.88
CA ARG A 149 17.08 15.24 -4.66
C ARG A 149 16.24 15.33 -3.39
N THR A 150 14.94 15.02 -3.50
CA THR A 150 14.00 14.97 -2.39
C THR A 150 13.04 13.79 -2.51
N LEU A 151 12.41 13.43 -1.39
CA LEU A 151 11.39 12.38 -1.29
C LEU A 151 9.97 12.92 -1.46
N ASN A 152 9.79 14.16 -1.92
CA ASN A 152 8.49 14.82 -1.93
C ASN A 152 7.43 14.04 -2.72
N TYR A 153 7.82 13.42 -3.83
CA TYR A 153 6.93 12.63 -4.67
C TYR A 153 6.30 11.45 -3.92
N VAL A 154 7.06 10.79 -3.03
CA VAL A 154 6.62 9.62 -2.26
C VAL A 154 5.34 9.94 -1.48
N PHE A 155 5.23 11.16 -0.96
CA PHE A 155 4.08 11.61 -0.16
C PHE A 155 3.00 12.32 -0.98
N THR A 156 3.35 12.92 -2.12
CA THR A 156 2.46 13.83 -2.85
C THR A 156 1.88 13.27 -4.14
N GLU A 157 2.46 12.20 -4.70
CA GLU A 157 1.98 11.56 -5.93
C GLU A 157 0.51 11.15 -5.81
N ARG A 158 0.12 10.52 -4.69
CA ARG A 158 -1.27 10.14 -4.43
C ARG A 158 -2.23 11.34 -4.54
N SER A 159 -1.85 12.46 -3.93
CA SER A 159 -2.66 13.69 -3.90
C SER A 159 -2.77 14.34 -5.28
N ILE A 160 -1.71 14.28 -6.07
CA ILE A 160 -1.62 14.78 -7.44
C ILE A 160 -2.54 14.00 -8.37
N LEU A 161 -2.50 12.67 -8.31
CA LEU A 161 -3.40 11.80 -9.06
C LEU A 161 -4.86 11.99 -8.62
N TYR A 162 -5.08 12.05 -7.31
CA TYR A 162 -6.39 12.27 -6.70
C TYR A 162 -7.03 13.58 -7.16
N ALA A 163 -6.25 14.66 -7.18
CA ALA A 163 -6.71 15.97 -7.61
C ALA A 163 -7.26 15.96 -9.04
N GLY A 164 -6.52 15.33 -9.97
CA GLY A 164 -6.95 15.20 -11.36
C GLY A 164 -8.28 14.45 -11.47
N TRP A 165 -8.39 13.32 -10.79
CA TRP A 165 -9.61 12.51 -10.75
C TRP A 165 -10.79 13.28 -10.15
N LEU A 166 -10.62 13.91 -8.98
CA LEU A 166 -11.71 14.61 -8.29
C LEU A 166 -12.20 15.80 -9.11
N LEU A 167 -11.29 16.58 -9.69
CA LEU A 167 -11.65 17.68 -10.59
C LEU A 167 -12.47 17.18 -11.77
N ALA A 168 -12.06 16.07 -12.40
CA ALA A 168 -12.83 15.48 -13.50
C ALA A 168 -14.23 15.07 -13.04
N GLN A 169 -14.32 14.28 -11.95
CA GLN A 169 -15.59 13.78 -11.39
C GLN A 169 -16.59 14.90 -11.09
N GLU A 170 -16.13 15.96 -10.42
CA GLU A 170 -16.99 17.02 -9.91
C GLU A 170 -17.35 18.09 -10.95
N THR A 171 -16.60 18.17 -12.06
CA THR A 171 -16.83 19.18 -13.10
C THR A 171 -17.47 18.61 -14.34
N TRP A 172 -16.71 17.92 -15.20
CA TRP A 172 -17.15 17.55 -16.54
C TRP A 172 -17.55 16.08 -16.68
N TRP A 173 -17.05 15.17 -15.86
CA TRP A 173 -17.29 13.73 -16.00
C TRP A 173 -18.77 13.35 -15.94
N LYS A 174 -19.49 13.92 -14.96
CA LYS A 174 -20.93 13.72 -14.75
C LYS A 174 -21.81 14.13 -15.95
N HIS A 175 -21.25 14.86 -16.91
CA HIS A 175 -21.96 15.32 -18.11
C HIS A 175 -21.76 14.41 -19.31
N PHE A 176 -20.64 13.72 -19.39
CA PHE A 176 -20.30 12.86 -20.52
C PHE A 176 -20.54 11.38 -20.24
N GLY A 177 -20.60 10.94 -18.98
CA GLY A 177 -20.96 9.57 -18.62
C GLY A 177 -20.10 8.53 -19.35
N PHE A 178 -18.85 8.41 -18.94
CA PHE A 178 -17.91 7.44 -19.53
C PHE A 178 -18.19 6.04 -18.99
N SER A 179 -18.15 5.05 -19.88
CA SER A 179 -18.14 3.63 -19.57
C SER A 179 -17.10 2.93 -20.44
N VAL A 180 -16.63 1.78 -19.96
CA VAL A 180 -15.69 0.93 -20.69
C VAL A 180 -16.37 -0.41 -20.93
N ASN A 181 -16.39 -0.86 -22.18
CA ASN A 181 -16.88 -2.19 -22.51
C ASN A 181 -15.82 -3.27 -22.23
N ASP A 182 -16.19 -4.55 -22.37
CA ASP A 182 -15.27 -5.68 -22.11
C ASP A 182 -14.02 -5.69 -23.00
N GLN A 183 -14.05 -4.97 -24.13
CA GLN A 183 -12.92 -4.81 -25.05
C GLN A 183 -12.01 -3.63 -24.69
N GLY A 184 -12.29 -2.92 -23.59
CA GLY A 184 -11.53 -1.73 -23.20
C GLY A 184 -11.86 -0.47 -24.01
N GLN A 185 -12.90 -0.51 -24.85
CA GLN A 185 -13.34 0.67 -25.60
C GLN A 185 -14.15 1.59 -24.69
N ILE A 186 -13.78 2.86 -24.70
CA ILE A 186 -14.45 3.91 -23.94
C ILE A 186 -15.64 4.39 -24.76
N THR A 187 -16.83 4.24 -24.21
CA THR A 187 -18.04 4.89 -24.71
C THR A 187 -18.40 6.05 -23.80
N ALA A 188 -18.72 7.19 -24.38
CA ALA A 188 -19.28 8.33 -23.66
C ALA A 188 -20.72 8.54 -24.11
N ARG A 189 -21.59 8.93 -23.18
CA ARG A 189 -22.94 9.40 -23.51
C ARG A 189 -22.80 10.62 -24.42
N ARG A 190 -23.19 10.46 -25.70
CA ARG A 190 -23.10 11.52 -26.71
C ARG A 190 -24.28 12.48 -26.59
N PRO A 191 -24.05 13.74 -26.28
CA PRO A 191 -25.04 14.79 -26.48
C PRO A 191 -25.10 15.11 -27.98
N ASN A 192 -26.30 15.38 -28.53
CA ASN A 192 -26.47 15.80 -29.92
C ASN A 192 -25.99 17.24 -30.12
N GLN A 193 -24.67 17.47 -30.09
CA GLN A 193 -24.07 18.78 -30.35
C GLN A 193 -22.92 18.69 -31.37
N PRO A 194 -22.87 19.59 -32.37
CA PRO A 194 -21.75 19.66 -33.31
C PRO A 194 -20.41 19.90 -32.60
N GLY A 195 -19.36 19.19 -33.02
CA GLY A 195 -18.00 19.34 -32.48
C GLY A 195 -17.72 18.58 -31.17
N ILE A 196 -18.73 17.95 -30.58
CA ILE A 196 -18.58 17.20 -29.33
C ILE A 196 -17.63 16.01 -29.45
N ASP A 197 -17.53 15.40 -30.63
CA ASP A 197 -16.69 14.22 -30.85
C ASP A 197 -15.21 14.52 -30.61
N GLN A 198 -14.73 15.72 -30.93
CA GLN A 198 -13.35 16.12 -30.67
C GLN A 198 -13.09 16.27 -29.16
N VAL A 199 -14.02 16.90 -28.45
CA VAL A 199 -13.95 17.06 -26.99
C VAL A 199 -14.00 15.70 -26.29
N LEU A 200 -14.96 14.85 -26.66
CA LEU A 200 -15.11 13.49 -26.13
C LEU A 200 -13.87 12.65 -26.39
N THR A 201 -13.25 12.77 -27.57
CA THR A 201 -12.00 12.06 -27.88
C THR A 201 -10.87 12.52 -26.96
N LYS A 202 -10.70 13.83 -26.77
CA LYS A 202 -9.68 14.37 -25.86
C LYS A 202 -9.90 13.92 -24.41
N LEU A 203 -11.12 14.06 -23.89
CA LEU A 203 -11.47 13.65 -22.53
C LEU A 203 -11.33 12.14 -22.31
N SER A 204 -11.71 11.32 -23.31
CA SER A 204 -11.51 9.87 -23.26
C SER A 204 -10.03 9.50 -23.26
N ASN A 205 -9.22 10.21 -24.06
CA ASN A 205 -7.77 10.00 -24.07
C ASN A 205 -7.14 10.40 -22.73
N LEU A 206 -7.56 11.52 -22.14
CA LEU A 206 -7.12 11.94 -20.81
C LEU A 206 -7.50 10.89 -19.75
N ALA A 207 -8.75 10.46 -19.72
CA ALA A 207 -9.24 9.44 -18.79
C ALA A 207 -8.48 8.11 -18.95
N ARG A 208 -8.11 7.74 -20.17
CA ARG A 208 -7.30 6.54 -20.47
C ARG A 208 -5.86 6.71 -19.99
N GLN A 209 -5.22 7.84 -20.30
CA GLN A 209 -3.85 8.14 -19.88
C GLN A 209 -3.72 8.14 -18.36
N GLN A 210 -4.71 8.72 -17.68
CA GLN A 210 -4.79 8.79 -16.22
C GLN A 210 -5.39 7.54 -15.58
N ARG A 211 -5.76 6.53 -16.40
CA ARG A 211 -6.29 5.23 -15.97
C ARG A 211 -7.55 5.29 -15.09
N TRP A 212 -8.29 6.40 -15.10
CA TRP A 212 -9.50 6.58 -14.28
C TRP A 212 -10.64 5.62 -14.62
N LEU A 213 -10.55 4.95 -15.77
CA LEU A 213 -11.54 4.00 -16.26
C LEU A 213 -11.13 2.54 -16.09
N ASN A 214 -9.94 2.28 -15.55
CA ASN A 214 -9.48 0.94 -15.29
C ASN A 214 -10.14 0.44 -13.99
N ASP A 215 -11.16 -0.39 -14.11
CA ASP A 215 -11.79 -1.03 -12.95
C ASP A 215 -11.06 -2.33 -12.56
N ARG A 216 -9.81 -2.23 -12.10
CA ARG A 216 -9.00 -3.42 -11.78
C ARG A 216 -9.49 -4.10 -10.50
N LEU A 217 -9.87 -3.30 -9.50
CA LEU A 217 -10.46 -3.78 -8.26
C LEU A 217 -11.82 -4.45 -8.46
N GLY A 218 -12.72 -3.86 -9.26
CA GLY A 218 -14.02 -4.47 -9.55
C GLY A 218 -13.89 -5.75 -10.38
N LYS A 219 -12.95 -5.80 -11.33
CA LYS A 219 -12.62 -7.04 -12.06
C LYS A 219 -12.06 -8.13 -11.13
N LEU A 220 -11.18 -7.77 -10.19
CA LEU A 220 -10.71 -8.70 -9.15
C LEU A 220 -11.91 -9.25 -8.39
N TYR A 221 -12.70 -8.37 -7.77
CA TYR A 221 -13.83 -8.76 -6.93
C TYR A 221 -14.82 -9.64 -7.70
N THR A 222 -15.16 -9.30 -8.94
CA THR A 222 -16.06 -10.12 -9.77
C THR A 222 -15.54 -11.54 -9.98
N ARG A 223 -14.22 -11.71 -10.21
CA ARG A 223 -13.60 -13.03 -10.37
C ARG A 223 -13.64 -13.85 -9.07
N VAL A 224 -13.40 -13.21 -7.92
CA VAL A 224 -13.30 -13.92 -6.64
C VAL A 224 -14.61 -13.97 -5.84
N ALA A 225 -15.64 -13.23 -6.26
CA ALA A 225 -16.90 -13.09 -5.52
C ALA A 225 -17.59 -14.43 -5.18
N PRO A 226 -17.64 -15.45 -6.06
CA PRO A 226 -18.22 -16.75 -5.70
C PRO A 226 -17.49 -17.41 -4.52
N ASN A 227 -16.15 -17.32 -4.52
CA ASN A 227 -15.29 -17.89 -3.47
C ASN A 227 -15.38 -17.08 -2.17
N ILE A 228 -15.46 -15.76 -2.27
CA ILE A 228 -15.69 -14.89 -1.11
C ILE A 228 -17.05 -15.21 -0.49
N ALA A 229 -18.12 -15.29 -1.29
CA ALA A 229 -19.46 -15.57 -0.79
C ALA A 229 -19.54 -16.90 -0.02
N ALA A 230 -18.82 -17.93 -0.48
CA ALA A 230 -18.74 -19.22 0.21
C ALA A 230 -18.02 -19.15 1.57
N CYS A 231 -17.08 -18.20 1.74
CA CYS A 231 -16.24 -18.09 2.92
C CYS A 231 -16.63 -16.93 3.87
N VAL A 232 -17.36 -15.92 3.39
CA VAL A 232 -17.65 -14.70 4.15
C VAL A 232 -18.48 -14.99 5.41
N GLY A 233 -19.27 -16.08 5.37
CA GLY A 233 -20.02 -16.58 6.53
C GLY A 233 -19.13 -16.90 7.74
N ARG A 234 -17.84 -17.22 7.54
CA ARG A 234 -16.87 -17.42 8.63
C ARG A 234 -16.65 -16.16 9.47
N HIS A 235 -16.95 -14.99 8.90
CA HIS A 235 -16.77 -13.68 9.51
C HIS A 235 -18.09 -12.99 9.87
N ALA A 236 -19.24 -13.63 9.63
CA ALA A 236 -20.54 -13.03 9.87
C ALA A 236 -20.76 -12.59 11.34
N ALA A 237 -20.15 -13.29 12.30
CA ALA A 237 -20.23 -12.98 13.73
C ALA A 237 -19.18 -11.98 14.22
N ALA A 238 -18.18 -11.63 13.40
CA ALA A 238 -17.14 -10.67 13.81
C ALA A 238 -17.68 -9.23 13.71
N THR A 239 -17.30 -8.36 14.63
CA THR A 239 -17.58 -6.92 14.51
C THR A 239 -16.62 -6.29 13.48
N GLU A 240 -16.92 -5.07 13.02
CA GLU A 240 -15.99 -4.34 12.14
C GLU A 240 -14.62 -4.14 12.79
N GLN A 241 -14.58 -3.83 14.10
CA GLN A 241 -13.32 -3.68 14.83
C GLN A 241 -12.52 -4.99 14.86
N MET A 242 -13.17 -6.12 15.17
CA MET A 242 -12.50 -7.43 15.15
C MET A 242 -11.94 -7.79 13.77
N LEU A 243 -12.61 -7.37 12.69
CA LEU A 243 -12.10 -7.56 11.34
C LEU A 243 -10.90 -6.66 11.06
N ARG A 244 -10.91 -5.41 11.52
CA ARG A 244 -9.76 -4.51 11.40
C ARG A 244 -8.54 -5.03 12.16
N ASP A 245 -8.71 -5.42 13.42
CA ASP A 245 -7.64 -6.00 14.23
C ASP A 245 -7.04 -7.25 13.56
N ARG A 246 -7.91 -8.09 12.97
CA ARG A 246 -7.48 -9.28 12.24
C ARG A 246 -6.74 -8.95 10.94
N LEU A 247 -7.17 -7.92 10.22
CA LEU A 247 -6.49 -7.47 9.01
C LEU A 247 -5.11 -6.91 9.36
N GLU A 248 -5.01 -6.08 10.39
CA GLU A 248 -3.76 -5.53 10.93
C GLU A 248 -2.79 -6.65 11.32
N ASP A 249 -3.25 -7.65 12.08
CA ASP A 249 -2.48 -8.85 12.42
C ASP A 249 -1.88 -9.57 11.19
N MET A 250 -2.64 -9.66 10.09
CA MET A 250 -2.17 -10.31 8.87
C MET A 250 -1.18 -9.44 8.10
N ILE A 251 -1.35 -8.13 8.18
CA ILE A 251 -0.45 -7.17 7.56
C ILE A 251 0.90 -7.17 8.25
N ASP A 252 0.92 -7.20 9.58
CA ASP A 252 2.16 -7.31 10.36
C ASP A 252 2.95 -8.55 9.96
N ASP A 253 2.29 -9.71 9.88
CA ASP A 253 2.92 -10.95 9.41
C ASP A 253 3.48 -10.79 7.98
N ILE A 254 2.72 -10.20 7.06
CA ILE A 254 3.15 -10.00 5.67
C ILE A 254 4.34 -9.05 5.58
N GLN A 255 4.35 -7.98 6.39
CA GLN A 255 5.46 -7.04 6.48
C GLN A 255 6.73 -7.71 6.99
N GLU A 256 6.63 -8.54 8.03
CA GLU A 256 7.78 -9.25 8.59
C GLU A 256 8.34 -10.30 7.61
N MET A 257 7.48 -10.92 6.79
CA MET A 257 7.90 -11.84 5.74
C MET A 257 8.56 -11.16 4.52
N ARG A 258 8.12 -9.95 4.19
CA ARG A 258 8.50 -9.22 2.96
C ARG A 258 10.02 -9.15 2.73
N PRO A 259 10.87 -8.75 3.71
CA PRO A 259 12.32 -8.77 3.59
C PRO A 259 12.92 -10.00 2.93
N LEU A 260 12.42 -11.16 3.34
CA LEU A 260 12.99 -12.46 3.03
C LEU A 260 12.34 -13.06 1.79
N LEU A 261 11.07 -12.74 1.56
CA LEU A 261 10.29 -13.25 0.44
C LEU A 261 10.45 -12.45 -0.85
N VAL A 262 10.70 -11.14 -0.80
CA VAL A 262 10.79 -10.32 -2.01
C VAL A 262 11.93 -10.81 -2.91
N ARG A 263 13.05 -11.23 -2.32
CA ARG A 263 14.19 -11.78 -3.06
C ARG A 263 13.81 -13.07 -3.78
N ASN A 264 14.01 -13.12 -5.09
CA ASN A 264 13.68 -14.28 -5.92
C ASN A 264 12.19 -14.69 -5.85
N PHE A 265 11.30 -13.79 -5.45
CA PHE A 265 9.87 -14.07 -5.46
C PHE A 265 9.40 -14.34 -6.88
N ARG A 266 8.64 -15.42 -7.05
CA ARG A 266 7.99 -15.73 -8.33
C ARG A 266 6.48 -15.71 -8.13
N THR A 267 5.83 -14.69 -8.67
CA THR A 267 4.39 -14.47 -8.56
C THR A 267 3.59 -15.72 -8.90
N GLU A 268 3.95 -16.44 -9.96
CA GLU A 268 3.26 -17.64 -10.41
C GLU A 268 3.30 -18.78 -9.38
N LYS A 269 4.33 -18.86 -8.53
CA LYS A 269 4.41 -19.89 -7.48
C LYS A 269 3.41 -19.64 -6.35
N SER A 270 3.03 -18.38 -6.14
CA SER A 270 2.09 -17.97 -5.08
C SER A 270 0.63 -18.24 -5.42
N ALA A 271 0.35 -18.87 -6.57
CA ALA A 271 -0.99 -19.22 -6.99
C ALA A 271 -1.69 -20.10 -5.94
N VAL A 272 -2.90 -19.71 -5.58
CA VAL A 272 -3.84 -20.52 -4.81
C VAL A 272 -5.07 -20.75 -5.68
N PRO A 273 -5.41 -22.01 -5.99
CA PRO A 273 -6.58 -22.34 -6.80
C PRO A 273 -7.87 -22.02 -6.04
N LEU A 274 -8.87 -21.58 -6.78
CA LEU A 274 -10.23 -21.29 -6.33
C LEU A 274 -11.20 -22.39 -6.82
N THR A 275 -12.41 -22.45 -6.27
CA THR A 275 -13.34 -23.57 -6.50
C THR A 275 -13.88 -23.68 -7.93
N ASP A 276 -13.84 -22.59 -8.68
CA ASP A 276 -14.31 -22.48 -10.06
C ASP A 276 -13.21 -22.68 -11.11
N GLY A 277 -12.01 -23.10 -10.68
CA GLY A 277 -10.85 -23.29 -11.55
C GLY A 277 -10.03 -22.01 -11.77
N SER A 278 -10.51 -20.86 -11.30
CA SER A 278 -9.72 -19.63 -11.24
C SER A 278 -8.62 -19.73 -10.17
N CYS A 279 -7.70 -18.78 -10.13
CA CYS A 279 -6.70 -18.71 -9.06
C CYS A 279 -6.42 -17.27 -8.63
N VAL A 280 -5.94 -17.11 -7.40
CA VAL A 280 -5.40 -15.85 -6.89
C VAL A 280 -3.91 -15.98 -6.63
N CYS A 281 -3.16 -14.92 -6.84
CA CYS A 281 -1.74 -14.87 -6.55
C CYS A 281 -1.35 -13.55 -5.88
N TRP A 282 -0.20 -13.58 -5.22
CA TRP A 282 0.44 -12.43 -4.61
C TRP A 282 1.56 -11.91 -5.51
N ALA A 283 1.78 -10.61 -5.50
CA ALA A 283 3.00 -10.02 -6.02
C ALA A 283 3.40 -8.82 -5.15
N TRP A 284 4.71 -8.65 -4.98
CA TRP A 284 5.25 -7.49 -4.28
C TRP A 284 5.18 -6.26 -5.18
N ARG A 285 4.87 -5.12 -4.57
CA ARG A 285 4.86 -3.83 -5.25
C ARG A 285 5.28 -2.75 -4.27
N LEU A 286 6.05 -1.81 -4.77
CA LEU A 286 6.30 -0.55 -4.10
C LEU A 286 5.23 0.45 -4.52
N ARG A 287 4.91 1.38 -3.61
CA ARG A 287 3.91 2.44 -3.71
C ARG A 287 2.47 2.03 -3.40
N PHE A 288 1.88 2.84 -2.52
CA PHE A 288 0.48 2.80 -2.09
C PHE A 288 0.05 1.55 -1.32
N GLY A 289 0.98 0.64 -0.97
CA GLY A 289 0.66 -0.57 -0.23
C GLY A 289 1.83 -1.56 -0.16
N LEU A 290 1.55 -2.73 0.43
CA LEU A 290 2.52 -3.79 0.68
C LEU A 290 2.83 -4.65 -0.54
N GLY A 291 1.83 -4.80 -1.40
CA GLY A 291 1.82 -5.68 -2.54
C GLY A 291 0.44 -5.68 -3.17
N PHE A 292 0.19 -6.61 -4.07
CA PHE A 292 -1.14 -6.77 -4.65
C PHE A 292 -1.56 -8.23 -4.73
N VAL A 293 -2.88 -8.41 -4.66
CA VAL A 293 -3.55 -9.67 -4.94
C VAL A 293 -4.15 -9.58 -6.34
N ALA A 294 -3.83 -10.54 -7.20
CA ALA A 294 -4.40 -10.65 -8.53
C ALA A 294 -5.20 -11.94 -8.68
N ALA A 295 -6.28 -11.92 -9.47
CA ALA A 295 -7.05 -13.10 -9.84
C ALA A 295 -6.91 -13.40 -11.32
N MET A 296 -6.79 -14.68 -11.68
CA MET A 296 -6.67 -15.19 -13.04
C MET A 296 -7.74 -16.25 -13.30
N ARG A 297 -8.17 -16.39 -14.55
CA ARG A 297 -9.17 -17.41 -14.94
C ARG A 297 -8.62 -18.82 -14.84
N ASP A 298 -7.32 -18.98 -15.07
CA ASP A 298 -6.61 -20.25 -15.01
C ASP A 298 -5.09 -20.03 -14.86
N GLU A 299 -4.35 -21.12 -14.69
CA GLU A 299 -2.90 -21.12 -14.58
C GLU A 299 -2.19 -20.61 -15.86
N ARG A 300 -2.82 -20.76 -17.03
CA ARG A 300 -2.25 -20.30 -18.31
C ARG A 300 -2.27 -18.76 -18.39
N GLU A 301 -3.38 -18.13 -18.02
CA GLU A 301 -3.47 -16.66 -17.89
C GLU A 301 -2.45 -16.16 -16.86
N LEU A 302 -2.28 -16.86 -15.74
CA LEU A 302 -1.28 -16.52 -14.73
C LEU A 302 0.13 -16.50 -15.29
N LEU A 303 0.58 -17.57 -15.96
CA LEU A 303 1.93 -17.65 -16.51
C LEU A 303 2.17 -16.57 -17.58
N ALA A 304 1.21 -16.35 -18.47
CA ALA A 304 1.30 -15.30 -19.49
C ALA A 304 1.34 -13.89 -18.88
N THR A 305 0.57 -13.66 -17.81
CA THR A 305 0.50 -12.37 -17.14
C THR A 305 1.72 -12.10 -16.27
N ALA A 306 2.23 -13.12 -15.55
CA ALA A 306 3.46 -13.01 -14.77
C ALA A 306 4.66 -12.65 -15.65
N ALA A 307 4.75 -13.23 -16.86
CA ALA A 307 5.79 -12.91 -17.83
C ALA A 307 5.69 -11.48 -18.40
N SER A 308 4.48 -10.93 -18.54
CA SER A 308 4.26 -9.59 -19.10
C SER A 308 4.14 -8.47 -18.06
N GLY A 309 3.92 -8.81 -16.78
CA GLY A 309 3.62 -7.87 -15.71
C GLY A 309 2.25 -7.18 -15.81
N ASN A 310 1.40 -7.55 -16.77
CA ASN A 310 0.18 -6.80 -17.09
C ASN A 310 -1.10 -7.41 -16.48
N PHE A 311 -1.24 -7.29 -15.16
CA PHE A 311 -2.40 -7.78 -14.43
C PHE A 311 -3.66 -6.97 -14.73
N GLN A 312 -4.76 -7.65 -15.14
CA GLN A 312 -6.02 -6.99 -15.50
C GLN A 312 -7.06 -6.95 -14.36
N ALA A 313 -6.93 -7.85 -13.38
CA ALA A 313 -7.86 -8.00 -12.26
C ALA A 313 -7.05 -8.15 -10.98
N TYR A 314 -6.70 -7.02 -10.36
CA TYR A 314 -5.90 -7.01 -9.14
C TYR A 314 -6.20 -5.79 -8.27
N ALA A 315 -5.83 -5.90 -7.00
CA ALA A 315 -5.99 -4.85 -5.99
C ALA A 315 -4.70 -4.71 -5.19
N THR A 316 -4.33 -3.47 -4.90
CA THR A 316 -3.25 -3.18 -3.95
C THR A 316 -3.74 -3.45 -2.54
N VAL A 317 -2.90 -4.05 -1.70
CA VAL A 317 -3.16 -4.25 -0.28
C VAL A 317 -2.53 -3.10 0.50
N SER A 318 -3.36 -2.30 1.16
CA SER A 318 -2.90 -1.19 2.01
C SER A 318 -2.30 -1.67 3.32
N TYR A 319 -1.66 -0.76 4.07
CA TYR A 319 -1.05 -1.04 5.37
C TYR A 319 -2.08 -1.32 6.49
N ASN A 320 -3.38 -1.12 6.25
CA ASN A 320 -4.47 -1.53 7.16
C ASN A 320 -5.24 -2.76 6.64
N GLY A 321 -4.73 -3.43 5.59
CA GLY A 321 -5.31 -4.65 5.02
C GLY A 321 -6.56 -4.43 4.17
N GLU A 322 -6.86 -3.19 3.81
CA GLU A 322 -7.91 -2.90 2.85
C GLU A 322 -7.43 -3.12 1.41
N LEU A 323 -8.33 -3.63 0.57
CA LEU A 323 -8.07 -3.74 -0.87
C LEU A 323 -8.41 -2.42 -1.56
N LEU A 324 -7.42 -1.87 -2.26
CA LEU A 324 -7.47 -0.61 -2.97
C LEU A 324 -7.38 -0.84 -4.48
N ASP A 325 -8.00 0.05 -5.25
CA ASP A 325 -7.74 0.08 -6.68
C ASP A 325 -6.28 0.55 -6.94
N PRO A 326 -5.50 -0.19 -7.74
CA PRO A 326 -4.08 0.10 -7.93
C PRO A 326 -3.80 1.35 -8.77
N ASP A 327 -4.76 1.79 -9.59
CA ASP A 327 -4.65 3.04 -10.36
C ASP A 327 -5.36 4.20 -9.61
N LEU A 328 -6.30 3.88 -8.70
CA LEU A 328 -7.07 4.84 -7.90
C LEU A 328 -7.04 4.45 -6.40
N PRO A 329 -5.91 4.61 -5.69
CA PRO A 329 -5.70 4.05 -4.34
C PRO A 329 -6.62 4.61 -3.24
N TRP A 330 -7.40 5.66 -3.53
CA TRP A 330 -8.45 6.17 -2.65
C TRP A 330 -9.80 5.47 -2.83
N ILE A 331 -9.94 4.61 -3.85
CA ILE A 331 -11.10 3.75 -4.04
C ILE A 331 -10.84 2.42 -3.35
N THR A 332 -11.56 2.20 -2.25
CA THR A 332 -11.51 0.94 -1.50
C THR A 332 -12.53 -0.05 -2.04
N LEU A 333 -12.39 -1.33 -1.65
CA LEU A 333 -13.38 -2.36 -1.97
C LEU A 333 -14.78 -2.00 -1.45
N ALA A 334 -14.88 -1.40 -0.26
CA ALA A 334 -16.15 -0.93 0.30
C ALA A 334 -16.81 0.11 -0.61
N GLY A 335 -16.04 1.13 -1.03
CA GLY A 335 -16.52 2.17 -1.94
C GLY A 335 -16.91 1.60 -3.31
N ARG A 336 -16.21 0.58 -3.81
CA ARG A 336 -16.50 -0.04 -5.11
C ARG A 336 -17.73 -0.92 -5.09
N MET A 337 -17.91 -1.72 -4.05
CA MET A 337 -19.01 -2.68 -3.95
C MET A 337 -20.36 -2.02 -3.68
N GLY A 338 -20.37 -0.78 -3.18
CA GLY A 338 -21.60 -0.14 -2.69
C GLY A 338 -22.26 -0.93 -1.55
N LYS A 339 -21.46 -1.77 -0.87
CA LYS A 339 -21.88 -2.66 0.22
C LYS A 339 -21.51 -2.05 1.57
N SER A 340 -21.97 -2.70 2.65
CA SER A 340 -21.57 -2.30 4.00
C SER A 340 -20.05 -2.40 4.19
N THR A 341 -19.49 -1.53 5.04
CA THR A 341 -18.07 -1.57 5.41
C THR A 341 -17.70 -2.96 5.97
N HIS A 342 -18.55 -3.53 6.82
CA HIS A 342 -18.41 -4.90 7.33
C HIS A 342 -18.20 -5.95 6.24
N GLU A 343 -19.07 -6.03 5.23
CA GLU A 343 -18.96 -7.03 4.16
C GLU A 343 -17.66 -6.88 3.36
N ALA A 344 -17.24 -5.64 3.10
CA ALA A 344 -15.98 -5.37 2.40
C ALA A 344 -14.77 -5.76 3.25
N LEU A 345 -14.79 -5.50 4.56
CA LEU A 345 -13.73 -5.94 5.48
C LEU A 345 -13.66 -7.47 5.56
N ALA A 346 -14.82 -8.14 5.62
CA ALA A 346 -14.87 -9.60 5.62
C ALA A 346 -14.34 -10.20 4.29
N ALA A 347 -14.64 -9.57 3.16
CA ALA A 347 -14.10 -9.93 1.85
C ALA A 347 -12.56 -9.75 1.80
N ASN A 348 -12.04 -8.62 2.31
CA ASN A 348 -10.61 -8.39 2.44
C ASN A 348 -9.96 -9.48 3.29
N ALA A 349 -10.58 -9.83 4.44
CA ALA A 349 -10.05 -10.82 5.37
C ALA A 349 -9.93 -12.20 4.72
N VAL A 350 -10.94 -12.68 3.99
CA VAL A 350 -10.90 -13.97 3.29
C VAL A 350 -9.74 -14.04 2.29
N LEU A 351 -9.57 -12.98 1.48
CA LEU A 351 -8.50 -12.95 0.47
C LEU A 351 -7.11 -12.88 1.13
N LEU A 352 -6.95 -12.03 2.14
CA LEU A 352 -5.67 -11.89 2.83
C LEU A 352 -5.30 -13.10 3.67
N GLU A 353 -6.25 -13.80 4.29
CA GLU A 353 -6.00 -15.08 4.95
C GLU A 353 -5.37 -16.08 3.97
N THR A 354 -5.99 -16.19 2.78
CA THR A 354 -5.54 -17.11 1.73
C THR A 354 -4.11 -16.78 1.27
N MET A 355 -3.82 -15.50 1.04
CA MET A 355 -2.49 -15.07 0.60
C MET A 355 -1.45 -15.14 1.72
N ARG A 356 -1.79 -14.74 2.94
CA ARG A 356 -0.91 -14.85 4.10
C ARG A 356 -0.48 -16.28 4.35
N ASP A 357 -1.41 -17.24 4.35
CA ASP A 357 -1.10 -18.65 4.56
C ASP A 357 -0.13 -19.17 3.48
N LYS A 358 -0.30 -18.72 2.22
CA LYS A 358 0.60 -19.07 1.13
C LYS A 358 2.00 -18.45 1.28
N LEU A 359 2.07 -17.18 1.70
CA LEU A 359 3.34 -16.51 1.96
C LEU A 359 4.08 -17.15 3.14
N LEU A 360 3.37 -17.55 4.19
CA LEU A 360 3.92 -18.29 5.33
C LEU A 360 4.51 -19.64 4.91
N GLU A 361 3.85 -20.34 3.98
CA GLU A 361 4.40 -21.58 3.39
C GLU A 361 5.77 -21.32 2.76
N PHE A 362 5.93 -20.24 1.99
CA PHE A 362 7.23 -19.88 1.41
C PHE A 362 8.24 -19.47 2.46
N TYR A 363 7.83 -18.64 3.40
CA TYR A 363 8.70 -18.14 4.45
C TYR A 363 9.28 -19.30 5.27
N SER A 364 8.46 -20.30 5.60
CA SER A 364 8.89 -21.49 6.35
C SER A 364 9.95 -22.33 5.65
N ARG A 365 10.15 -22.15 4.33
CA ARG A 365 11.16 -22.86 3.53
C ARG A 365 12.48 -22.11 3.43
N ILE A 366 12.54 -20.85 3.86
CA ILE A 366 13.77 -20.04 3.80
C ILE A 366 14.74 -20.50 4.89
N ASP A 367 15.98 -20.79 4.49
CA ASP A 367 17.09 -21.04 5.40
C ASP A 367 17.72 -19.70 5.82
N LEU A 368 17.38 -19.20 7.01
CA LEU A 368 17.80 -17.89 7.53
C LEU A 368 19.25 -17.82 7.99
N ARG A 369 20.16 -18.50 7.28
CA ARG A 369 21.59 -18.27 7.51
C ARG A 369 21.92 -16.84 7.07
N PRO A 370 22.84 -16.16 7.77
CA PRO A 370 23.31 -14.85 7.33
C PRO A 370 23.76 -14.97 5.87
N ALA A 371 23.15 -14.15 5.02
CA ALA A 371 23.55 -14.09 3.63
C ALA A 371 25.03 -13.70 3.59
N ARG A 372 25.81 -14.28 2.67
CA ARG A 372 27.17 -13.76 2.43
C ARG A 372 27.04 -12.30 2.00
N PRO A 373 27.87 -11.38 2.53
CA PRO A 373 27.90 -10.01 2.05
C PRO A 373 28.17 -10.03 0.53
N VAL A 374 27.37 -9.29 -0.22
CA VAL A 374 27.55 -9.11 -1.66
C VAL A 374 28.60 -8.00 -1.82
N GLU A 375 29.71 -8.31 -2.49
CA GLU A 375 30.85 -7.39 -2.63
C GLU A 375 30.66 -6.32 -3.72
N ASP A 376 29.63 -6.44 -4.58
CA ASP A 376 29.40 -5.50 -5.69
C ASP A 376 27.93 -5.09 -5.79
N TRP A 377 27.70 -3.78 -5.72
CA TRP A 377 26.39 -3.13 -5.56
C TRP A 377 25.90 -2.45 -6.85
N SER A 378 26.70 -2.49 -7.91
CA SER A 378 26.51 -1.65 -9.10
C SER A 378 25.49 -2.17 -10.13
N ASP A 379 24.96 -3.39 -9.95
CA ASP A 379 24.08 -4.07 -10.95
C ASP A 379 22.81 -4.70 -10.33
N VAL A 380 22.33 -4.14 -9.22
CA VAL A 380 21.26 -4.72 -8.40
C VAL A 380 19.88 -4.17 -8.80
N GLY A 381 18.99 -5.02 -9.31
CA GLY A 381 17.60 -4.64 -9.65
C GLY A 381 16.75 -4.22 -8.44
N SER A 382 15.60 -3.55 -8.67
CA SER A 382 14.70 -3.03 -7.60
C SER A 382 14.41 -4.05 -6.50
N ASP A 383 14.14 -5.28 -6.89
CA ASP A 383 13.62 -6.30 -5.99
C ASP A 383 14.73 -6.83 -5.06
N GLU A 384 15.97 -6.81 -5.54
CA GLU A 384 17.15 -7.18 -4.77
C GLU A 384 17.57 -6.04 -3.83
N LEU A 385 17.40 -4.77 -4.25
CA LEU A 385 17.54 -3.60 -3.36
C LEU A 385 16.52 -3.62 -2.21
N ILE A 386 15.25 -3.96 -2.50
CA ILE A 386 14.22 -4.13 -1.46
C ILE A 386 14.63 -5.22 -0.48
N ALA A 387 15.00 -6.40 -0.97
CA ALA A 387 15.39 -7.52 -0.13
C ALA A 387 16.59 -7.20 0.77
N GLN A 388 17.59 -6.48 0.26
CA GLN A 388 18.81 -6.14 1.00
C GLN A 388 18.57 -5.02 2.02
N THR A 389 17.84 -3.95 1.64
CA THR A 389 17.44 -2.87 2.55
C THR A 389 16.64 -3.45 3.73
N CYS A 390 15.73 -4.36 3.42
CA CYS A 390 14.97 -5.06 4.43
C CYS A 390 15.84 -5.94 5.35
N HIS A 391 16.93 -6.52 4.84
CA HIS A 391 17.87 -7.32 5.63
C HIS A 391 18.69 -6.43 6.58
N GLN A 392 19.19 -5.28 6.10
CA GLN A 392 19.92 -4.31 6.90
C GLN A 392 19.07 -3.76 8.06
N LEU A 393 17.82 -3.39 7.79
CA LEU A 393 16.87 -2.99 8.84
C LEU A 393 16.67 -4.08 9.91
N ALA A 394 16.70 -5.35 9.51
CA ALA A 394 16.61 -6.46 10.46
C ALA A 394 17.90 -6.67 11.27
N GLU A 395 19.08 -6.34 10.71
CA GLU A 395 20.38 -6.46 11.38
C GLU A 395 20.65 -5.29 12.34
N ASP A 396 20.35 -4.04 11.96
CA ASP A 396 20.60 -2.84 12.77
C ASP A 396 19.79 -2.78 14.08
N ASP A 397 18.62 -3.43 14.10
CA ASP A 397 17.80 -3.58 15.31
C ASP A 397 18.26 -4.70 16.25
N THR A 398 19.33 -5.41 15.92
CA THR A 398 19.93 -6.40 16.83
C THR A 398 20.85 -5.66 17.80
N PRO A 399 20.53 -5.58 19.12
CA PRO A 399 21.40 -4.92 20.06
C PRO A 399 22.78 -5.57 20.02
N ALA A 400 23.80 -4.76 19.72
CA ALA A 400 25.18 -5.23 19.69
C ALA A 400 25.48 -5.97 21.00
N PRO A 401 26.12 -7.15 20.96
CA PRO A 401 26.49 -7.86 22.17
C PRO A 401 27.41 -6.95 22.98
N THR A 402 26.91 -6.47 24.11
CA THR A 402 27.69 -5.65 25.04
C THR A 402 28.78 -6.56 25.62
N PRO A 403 30.07 -6.23 25.47
CA PRO A 403 31.13 -7.03 26.06
C PRO A 403 31.26 -6.66 27.54
N ALA A 404 30.49 -7.32 28.41
CA ALA A 404 30.85 -7.60 29.80
C ALA A 404 29.71 -8.35 30.48
N ASP A 405 30.02 -9.52 31.05
CA ASP A 405 29.64 -9.86 32.43
C ASP A 405 30.39 -11.13 32.88
N GLU A 406 31.68 -10.94 33.18
CA GLU A 406 32.26 -11.54 34.38
C GLU A 406 32.14 -10.50 35.50
N ALA A 407 31.04 -10.51 36.24
CA ALA A 407 30.95 -10.26 37.69
C ALA A 407 29.48 -10.07 38.08
N GLY A 408 29.02 -10.88 39.02
CA GLY A 408 27.62 -10.98 39.38
C GLY A 408 26.99 -9.68 39.89
N GLY A 409 25.86 -9.34 39.29
CA GLY A 409 24.87 -8.41 39.82
C GLY A 409 23.49 -8.83 39.34
N VAL A 410 22.60 -9.19 40.25
CA VAL A 410 21.20 -9.51 39.92
C VAL A 410 20.51 -8.22 39.49
N ALA A 411 20.44 -7.97 38.18
CA ALA A 411 19.70 -6.84 37.62
C ALA A 411 18.20 -7.15 37.67
N THR A 412 17.48 -6.41 38.53
CA THR A 412 16.01 -6.45 38.57
C THR A 412 15.48 -5.65 37.38
N ILE A 413 14.91 -6.33 36.38
CA ILE A 413 14.34 -5.68 35.19
C ILE A 413 13.03 -4.98 35.58
N ALA A 414 12.95 -3.67 35.36
CA ALA A 414 11.75 -2.88 35.64
C ALA A 414 10.60 -3.23 34.67
N PRO A 415 9.32 -3.22 35.12
CA PRO A 415 8.18 -3.65 34.30
C PRO A 415 7.93 -2.84 33.01
N ALA A 416 8.46 -1.62 32.94
CA ALA A 416 8.28 -0.73 31.79
C ALA A 416 9.19 -1.08 30.59
N ALA A 417 10.22 -1.92 30.77
CA ALA A 417 11.11 -2.35 29.69
C ALA A 417 10.56 -3.55 28.88
N LEU A 418 9.51 -4.22 29.37
CA LEU A 418 8.94 -5.42 28.74
C LEU A 418 8.09 -5.13 27.49
N THR A 419 7.74 -3.87 27.24
CA THR A 419 6.82 -3.49 26.15
C THR A 419 7.48 -3.27 24.80
N ALA A 420 8.82 -3.34 24.69
CA ALA A 420 9.55 -3.13 23.43
C ALA A 420 10.60 -4.21 23.12
N SER A 421 10.69 -5.27 23.93
CA SER A 421 11.67 -6.34 23.73
C SER A 421 11.23 -7.25 22.58
N ARG A 422 11.98 -7.26 21.48
CA ARG A 422 11.80 -8.24 20.38
C ARG A 422 12.11 -9.64 20.89
N LEU A 423 11.29 -10.62 20.52
CA LEU A 423 11.53 -12.02 20.87
C LEU A 423 12.90 -12.46 20.35
N PRO A 424 13.71 -13.19 21.13
CA PRO A 424 15.00 -13.67 20.66
C PRO A 424 14.80 -14.78 19.62
N THR A 425 15.68 -14.82 18.62
CA THR A 425 15.81 -16.01 17.76
C THR A 425 16.36 -17.16 18.61
N LEU A 426 15.66 -18.30 18.63
CA LEU A 426 16.04 -19.46 19.46
C LEU A 426 16.40 -20.67 18.62
N ARG A 427 17.34 -21.50 19.10
CA ARG A 427 17.56 -22.82 18.50
C ARG A 427 16.33 -23.70 18.71
N MET A 428 15.93 -24.47 17.70
CA MET A 428 14.73 -25.31 17.70
C MET A 428 14.63 -26.19 18.96
N GLN A 429 15.71 -26.88 19.36
CA GLN A 429 15.67 -27.71 20.57
C GLN A 429 15.57 -26.89 21.85
N SER A 430 16.09 -25.67 21.88
CA SER A 430 15.95 -24.78 23.03
C SER A 430 14.51 -24.25 23.11
N LEU A 431 13.94 -23.84 21.98
CA LEU A 431 12.54 -23.41 21.89
C LEU A 431 11.58 -24.53 22.32
N LEU A 432 11.70 -25.74 21.75
CA LEU A 432 10.80 -26.85 22.07
C LEU A 432 10.90 -27.23 23.55
N ARG A 433 12.11 -27.32 24.12
CA ARG A 433 12.30 -27.59 25.56
C ARG A 433 11.69 -26.50 26.43
N LEU A 434 11.81 -25.24 26.03
CA LEU A 434 11.24 -24.12 26.75
C LEU A 434 9.70 -24.20 26.73
N LEU A 435 9.11 -24.48 25.57
CA LEU A 435 7.67 -24.68 25.39
C LEU A 435 7.12 -25.84 26.23
N GLU A 436 7.79 -26.99 26.23
CA GLU A 436 7.40 -28.14 27.05
C GLU A 436 7.49 -27.85 28.55
N ARG A 437 8.64 -27.29 28.99
CA ARG A 437 8.95 -27.18 30.42
C ARG A 437 8.26 -26.03 31.11
N GLN A 438 8.18 -24.87 30.46
CA GLN A 438 7.70 -23.64 31.08
C GLN A 438 6.24 -23.33 30.75
N PHE A 439 5.74 -23.80 29.61
CA PHE A 439 4.40 -23.43 29.13
C PHE A 439 3.42 -24.60 29.05
N GLY A 440 3.87 -25.81 29.40
CA GLY A 440 3.04 -27.02 29.38
C GLY A 440 2.58 -27.40 27.96
N CYS A 441 3.38 -27.07 26.95
CA CYS A 441 3.09 -27.49 25.59
C CYS A 441 3.42 -28.97 25.38
N GLU A 442 2.56 -29.68 24.67
CA GLU A 442 2.85 -30.99 24.10
C GLU A 442 3.55 -30.82 22.74
N VAL A 443 4.69 -31.48 22.57
CA VAL A 443 5.43 -31.49 21.31
C VAL A 443 5.36 -32.89 20.72
N GLN A 444 4.76 -33.00 19.54
CA GLN A 444 4.60 -34.26 18.80
C GLN A 444 5.41 -34.22 17.51
N GLN A 445 6.14 -35.29 17.21
CA GLN A 445 6.78 -35.46 15.91
C GLN A 445 5.72 -35.84 14.88
N GLY A 446 5.60 -35.03 13.83
CA GLY A 446 4.68 -35.22 12.72
C GLY A 446 5.27 -36.13 11.63
N LYS A 447 4.60 -36.18 10.48
CA LYS A 447 5.07 -36.94 9.32
C LYS A 447 6.29 -36.23 8.71
N GLY A 448 7.39 -36.96 8.52
CA GLY A 448 8.63 -36.41 7.99
C GLY A 448 9.45 -35.72 9.07
N SER A 449 9.81 -34.46 8.83
CA SER A 449 10.62 -33.67 9.74
C SER A 449 9.82 -32.52 10.34
N GLU A 450 8.50 -32.66 10.45
CA GLU A 450 7.60 -31.68 11.04
C GLU A 450 7.45 -31.90 12.54
N VAL A 451 7.32 -30.82 13.30
CA VAL A 451 7.07 -30.86 14.75
C VAL A 451 5.81 -30.08 15.06
N THR A 452 4.81 -30.74 15.61
CA THR A 452 3.56 -30.11 16.02
C THR A 452 3.62 -29.78 17.50
N VAL A 453 3.43 -28.50 17.84
CA VAL A 453 3.32 -27.98 19.19
C VAL A 453 1.85 -27.69 19.49
N TYR A 454 1.41 -28.08 20.67
CA TYR A 454 0.05 -27.86 21.15
C TYR A 454 0.08 -27.48 22.63
N ARG A 455 -0.87 -26.64 23.07
CA ARG A 455 -1.10 -26.33 24.49
C ARG A 455 -2.59 -26.52 24.77
N PRO A 456 -3.01 -27.14 25.88
CA PRO A 456 -4.42 -27.18 26.28
C PRO A 456 -5.04 -25.78 26.27
N GLY A 457 -6.15 -25.61 25.56
CA GLY A 457 -6.81 -24.31 25.35
C GLY A 457 -6.28 -23.47 24.18
N GLY A 458 -5.13 -23.83 23.59
CA GLY A 458 -4.56 -23.22 22.38
C GLY A 458 -4.89 -23.99 21.10
N ARG A 459 -4.38 -23.50 19.96
CA ARG A 459 -4.45 -24.20 18.66
C ARG A 459 -3.11 -24.88 18.37
N LYS A 460 -3.16 -26.00 17.64
CA LYS A 460 -1.95 -26.68 17.15
C LYS A 460 -1.17 -25.77 16.20
N PHE A 461 0.15 -25.80 16.32
CA PHE A 461 1.09 -25.12 15.43
C PHE A 461 2.13 -26.13 14.93
N THR A 462 2.36 -26.23 13.63
CA THR A 462 3.35 -27.16 13.06
C THR A 462 4.55 -26.40 12.53
N LEU A 463 5.73 -26.76 13.02
CA LEU A 463 7.03 -26.27 12.58
C LEU A 463 7.65 -27.26 11.60
N GLY A 464 8.03 -26.79 10.41
CA GLY A 464 8.89 -27.56 9.51
C GLY A 464 10.33 -27.61 10.04
N CYS A 465 10.85 -28.80 10.37
CA CYS A 465 12.23 -29.00 10.84
C CYS A 465 13.06 -29.74 9.79
N HIS A 466 13.35 -29.11 8.65
CA HIS A 466 14.09 -29.79 7.57
C HIS A 466 15.55 -30.14 7.94
N ARG A 467 16.08 -29.63 9.05
CA ARG A 467 17.41 -29.95 9.58
C ARG A 467 17.42 -30.02 11.12
N ARG A 468 18.37 -30.78 11.67
CA ARG A 468 18.54 -30.95 13.13
C ARG A 468 18.95 -29.61 13.78
N ASN A 469 18.15 -29.14 14.73
CA ASN A 469 18.42 -27.99 15.60
C ASN A 469 18.66 -26.63 14.89
N GLN A 470 17.87 -26.32 13.85
CA GLN A 470 17.91 -25.02 13.16
C GLN A 470 17.53 -23.84 14.09
N SER A 471 17.96 -22.63 13.75
CA SER A 471 17.45 -21.42 14.42
C SER A 471 16.00 -21.15 14.00
N VAL A 472 15.16 -20.79 14.96
CA VAL A 472 13.76 -20.42 14.76
C VAL A 472 13.69 -18.90 14.90
N PRO A 473 13.36 -18.17 13.84
CA PRO A 473 13.24 -16.71 13.87
C PRO A 473 12.17 -16.26 14.85
N SER A 474 12.38 -15.04 15.38
CA SER A 474 11.47 -14.35 16.31
C SER A 474 10.01 -14.36 15.85
N MET A 475 9.74 -14.16 14.55
CA MET A 475 8.39 -14.24 13.98
C MET A 475 7.74 -15.59 14.22
N LEU A 476 8.44 -16.68 13.85
CA LEU A 476 7.88 -18.01 13.96
C LEU A 476 7.65 -18.38 15.43
N ILE A 477 8.46 -17.83 16.33
CA ILE A 477 8.22 -17.90 17.77
C ILE A 477 6.96 -17.09 18.12
N ALA A 478 6.85 -15.82 17.73
CA ALA A 478 5.68 -14.97 17.99
C ALA A 478 4.37 -15.63 17.53
N MET A 479 4.36 -16.11 16.28
CA MET A 479 3.25 -16.83 15.68
C MET A 479 2.92 -18.10 16.43
N LEU A 480 3.93 -18.91 16.78
CA LEU A 480 3.74 -20.12 17.58
C LEU A 480 3.10 -19.77 18.91
N LEU A 481 3.67 -18.81 19.65
CA LEU A 481 3.19 -18.39 20.97
C LEU A 481 1.73 -17.92 20.87
N LYS A 482 1.42 -17.04 19.92
CA LYS A 482 0.05 -16.58 19.65
C LYS A 482 -0.88 -17.75 19.33
N ARG A 483 -0.45 -18.72 18.51
CA ARG A 483 -1.25 -19.87 18.11
C ARG A 483 -1.55 -20.81 19.28
N VAL A 484 -0.56 -21.08 20.13
CA VAL A 484 -0.71 -21.96 21.29
C VAL A 484 -1.24 -21.22 22.53
N GLY A 485 -1.54 -19.92 22.41
CA GLY A 485 -2.14 -19.12 23.48
C GLY A 485 -1.18 -18.76 24.62
N ILE A 486 0.09 -18.45 24.29
CA ILE A 486 1.07 -17.90 25.22
C ILE A 486 1.19 -16.39 24.96
N GLY A 487 0.93 -15.58 25.98
CA GLY A 487 1.01 -14.12 25.88
C GLY A 487 2.44 -13.59 26.00
N PRO A 488 2.75 -12.38 25.49
CA PRO A 488 4.10 -11.80 25.59
C PRO A 488 4.61 -11.66 27.03
N ARG A 489 3.74 -11.26 27.98
CA ARG A 489 4.10 -11.17 29.41
C ARG A 489 4.43 -12.52 30.02
N GLU A 490 3.64 -13.53 29.67
CA GLU A 490 3.85 -14.91 30.11
C GLU A 490 5.18 -15.45 29.56
N TRP A 491 5.48 -15.15 28.29
CA TRP A 491 6.73 -15.51 27.65
C TRP A 491 7.95 -14.91 28.37
N TRP A 492 7.96 -13.59 28.54
CA TRP A 492 9.10 -12.91 29.13
C TRP A 492 9.34 -13.26 30.59
N ALA A 493 8.29 -13.58 31.34
CA ALA A 493 8.41 -14.07 32.72
C ALA A 493 9.14 -15.42 32.84
N ALA A 494 9.22 -16.19 31.75
CA ALA A 494 9.86 -17.50 31.71
C ALA A 494 11.20 -17.52 30.95
N VAL A 495 11.52 -16.46 30.21
CA VAL A 495 12.76 -16.34 29.40
C VAL A 495 13.77 -15.37 30.00
N GLY A 496 13.31 -14.38 30.77
CA GLY A 496 14.15 -13.57 31.66
C GLY A 496 14.50 -14.35 32.92
#